data_AF-A0A3E0WU11-F1
#
_entry.id   AF-A0A3E0WU11-F1
#
_cell.length_a   1.000
_cell.length_b   1.000
_cell.length_c   1.000
_cell.angle_alpha   90.00
_cell.angle_beta   90.00
_cell.angle_gamma   90.00
#
_symmetry.space_group_name_H-M   'P 1'
#
loop_
_entity.id
_entity.type
_entity.pdbx_description
1 polymer ?
#
loop_
_entity_poly.entity_id
_entity_poly.type
_entity_poly.pdbx_seq_one_letter_code
_entity_poly.pdbx_strand_id
1 'polypeptide(L)'
;MRIARTAADTPDGEYRSHLLFQIEPSGNEPVDLNVGENNPSGLDIRLHPVFGISIPVVIRIGELAATANITDLHLHTDGDRPQATFTLQRQGDRSLFGDIAVYFQPEDGHEERVGLRRGLAVYPPLEARQITIPLNIPPDSRPSGRLRVEYNAQEGRHARLAETELQW
;
A
#
# COMPACT_ATOMS: atom_id res chain seq x y z
N MET A 1 -1.70 18.25 22.63
CA MET A 1 -2.54 17.19 22.02
C MET A 1 -2.97 16.21 23.11
N ARG A 2 -4.26 16.16 23.45
CA ARG A 2 -4.83 15.15 24.35
C ARG A 2 -5.45 14.07 23.46
N ILE A 3 -4.91 12.86 23.49
CA ILE A 3 -5.56 11.72 22.84
C ILE A 3 -6.70 11.33 23.78
N ALA A 4 -7.93 11.41 23.29
CA ALA A 4 -9.10 10.99 24.05
C ALA A 4 -8.96 9.51 24.42
N ARG A 5 -9.25 9.17 25.68
CA ARG A 5 -9.34 7.78 26.12
C ARG A 5 -10.59 7.16 25.50
N THR A 6 -10.47 5.93 25.00
CA THR A 6 -11.62 5.16 24.54
C THR A 6 -12.65 5.00 25.68
N ALA A 7 -13.95 5.05 25.37
CA ALA A 7 -15.01 4.89 26.37
C ALA A 7 -14.94 3.50 27.01
N ALA A 8 -15.35 3.38 28.28
CA ALA A 8 -15.19 2.15 29.06
C ALA A 8 -15.95 0.94 28.50
N ASP A 9 -16.98 1.19 27.68
CA ASP A 9 -17.88 0.23 27.05
C ASP A 9 -17.63 0.06 25.55
N THR A 10 -16.45 0.47 25.06
CA THR A 10 -16.10 0.28 23.64
C THR A 10 -15.98 -1.20 23.34
N PRO A 11 -16.73 -1.74 22.35
CA PRO A 11 -16.63 -3.14 21.97
C PRO A 11 -15.23 -3.54 21.49
N ASP A 12 -14.96 -4.84 21.51
CA ASP A 12 -13.78 -5.39 20.87
C ASP A 12 -13.82 -5.13 19.36
N GLY A 13 -12.68 -4.75 18.79
CA GLY A 13 -12.57 -4.45 17.38
C GLY A 13 -11.41 -3.55 17.03
N GLU A 14 -11.22 -3.37 15.72
CA GLU A 14 -10.23 -2.46 15.18
C GLU A 14 -10.87 -1.12 14.77
N TYR A 15 -10.41 -0.06 15.42
CA TYR A 15 -10.88 1.31 15.23
C TYR A 15 -9.81 2.12 14.49
N ARG A 16 -10.23 2.87 13.47
CA ARG A 16 -9.32 3.63 12.61
C ARG A 16 -9.65 5.10 12.66
N SER A 17 -8.63 5.92 12.86
CA SER A 17 -8.69 7.37 12.78
C SER A 17 -7.47 7.90 12.02
N HIS A 18 -7.36 9.21 11.89
CA HIS A 18 -6.20 9.85 11.26
C HIS A 18 -5.75 11.05 12.08
N LEU A 19 -4.43 11.21 12.21
CA LEU A 19 -3.82 12.44 12.69
C LEU A 19 -3.49 13.31 11.48
N LEU A 20 -4.17 14.44 11.37
CA LEU A 20 -3.94 15.42 10.32
C LEU A 20 -3.00 16.52 10.85
N PHE A 21 -1.86 16.68 10.17
CA PHE A 21 -0.98 17.83 10.32
C PHE A 21 -1.13 18.69 9.08
N GLN A 22 -1.59 19.93 9.23
CA GLN A 22 -1.81 20.82 8.10
C GLN A 22 -1.13 22.16 8.38
N ILE A 23 -0.57 22.76 7.33
CA ILE A 23 -0.06 24.13 7.41
C ILE A 23 -1.26 25.05 7.63
N GLU A 24 -1.19 25.87 8.68
CA GLU A 24 -2.16 26.94 8.87
C GLU A 24 -1.95 27.98 7.76
N PRO A 25 -2.97 28.29 6.93
CA PRO A 25 -2.82 29.29 5.88
C PRO A 25 -2.52 30.65 6.50
N SER A 26 -1.30 31.16 6.34
CA SER A 26 -0.97 32.54 6.71
C SER A 26 -1.45 33.46 5.59
N GLY A 27 -2.54 34.19 5.80
CA GLY A 27 -3.10 35.15 4.83
C GLY A 27 -2.22 36.39 4.54
N ASN A 28 -0.91 36.33 4.82
CA ASN A 28 0.03 37.45 4.83
C ASN A 28 1.17 37.30 3.81
N GLU A 29 1.07 36.41 2.82
CA GLU A 29 2.05 36.40 1.74
C GLU A 29 2.01 37.75 1.00
N PRO A 30 3.16 38.42 0.77
CA PRO A 30 3.18 39.70 0.07
C PRO A 30 2.55 39.53 -1.30
N VAL A 31 1.49 40.28 -1.55
CA VAL A 31 0.92 40.42 -2.89
C VAL A 31 1.95 41.17 -3.72
N ASP A 32 2.64 40.49 -4.64
CA ASP A 32 3.31 41.21 -5.71
C ASP A 32 2.20 41.71 -6.65
N LEU A 33 1.82 42.98 -6.46
CA LEU A 33 0.74 43.64 -7.20
C LEU A 33 1.10 43.92 -8.66
N ASN A 34 2.26 43.48 -9.14
CA ASN A 34 2.73 43.71 -10.50
C ASN A 34 2.30 42.62 -11.48
N VAL A 35 1.05 42.14 -11.38
CA VAL A 35 0.43 41.38 -12.48
C VAL A 35 -0.30 42.37 -13.38
N GLY A 36 0.46 42.93 -14.33
CA GLY A 36 -0.04 43.53 -15.55
C GLY A 36 -0.91 44.78 -15.38
N GLU A 37 -0.27 45.94 -15.24
CA GLU A 37 -0.85 47.12 -15.91
C GLU A 37 -1.01 46.75 -17.40
N ASN A 38 -2.24 46.81 -17.91
CA ASN A 38 -2.65 46.72 -19.33
C ASN A 38 -3.31 45.42 -19.85
N ASN A 39 -4.32 44.85 -19.15
CA ASN A 39 -5.35 44.11 -19.90
C ASN A 39 -6.77 44.15 -19.26
N PRO A 40 -7.67 45.03 -19.73
CA PRO A 40 -9.00 45.24 -19.13
C PRO A 40 -10.02 44.10 -19.39
N SER A 41 -9.60 43.00 -20.03
CA SER A 41 -10.45 41.84 -20.37
C SER A 41 -9.85 40.48 -19.95
N GLY A 42 -8.83 40.48 -19.07
CA GLY A 42 -8.20 39.27 -18.57
C GLY A 42 -8.82 38.74 -17.27
N LEU A 43 -8.97 37.42 -17.16
CA LEU A 43 -9.31 36.72 -15.92
C LEU A 43 -8.03 36.45 -15.11
N ASP A 44 -7.94 36.97 -13.88
CA ASP A 44 -6.87 36.68 -12.92
C ASP A 44 -7.34 35.57 -11.95
N ILE A 45 -6.59 34.47 -11.85
CA ILE A 45 -6.85 33.36 -10.93
C ILE A 45 -5.61 33.16 -10.06
N ARG A 46 -5.81 33.15 -8.74
CA ARG A 46 -4.75 32.87 -7.77
C ARG A 46 -5.04 31.60 -7.00
N LEU A 47 -4.03 30.76 -6.83
CA LEU A 47 -4.09 29.49 -6.13
C LEU A 47 -3.18 29.53 -4.91
N HIS A 48 -3.77 29.34 -3.73
CA HIS A 48 -3.02 29.20 -2.47
C HIS A 48 -3.12 27.74 -1.99
N PRO A 49 -2.13 26.88 -2.30
CA PRO A 49 -2.17 25.49 -1.88
C PRO A 49 -1.98 25.40 -0.36
N VAL A 50 -2.80 24.58 0.30
CA VAL A 50 -2.62 24.24 1.72
C VAL A 50 -2.16 22.80 1.82
N PHE A 51 -0.92 22.59 2.27
CA PHE A 51 -0.34 21.27 2.39
C PHE A 51 -0.67 20.64 3.74
N GLY A 52 -0.95 19.34 3.72
CA GLY A 52 -1.16 18.55 4.93
C GLY A 52 -0.73 17.10 4.77
N ILE A 53 -0.40 16.47 5.91
CA ILE A 53 -0.03 15.07 6.04
C ILE A 53 -1.06 14.38 6.94
N SER A 54 -1.62 13.28 6.47
CA SER A 54 -2.53 12.43 7.23
C SER A 54 -1.83 11.13 7.63
N ILE A 55 -1.73 10.88 8.94
CA ILE A 55 -1.13 9.66 9.50
C ILE A 55 -2.26 8.75 10.01
N PRO A 56 -2.43 7.53 9.47
CA PRO A 56 -3.44 6.61 9.96
C PRO A 56 -3.09 6.13 11.37
N VAL A 57 -4.08 6.11 12.26
CA VAL A 57 -3.97 5.55 13.61
C VAL A 57 -4.95 4.38 13.72
N VAL A 58 -4.42 3.23 14.13
CA VAL A 58 -5.17 1.99 14.30
C VAL A 58 -5.14 1.61 15.77
N ILE A 59 -6.31 1.51 16.39
CA ILE A 59 -6.49 1.08 17.78
C ILE A 59 -7.17 -0.29 17.76
N ARG A 60 -6.60 -1.25 18.46
CA ARG A 60 -7.15 -2.61 18.61
C ARG A 60 -7.58 -2.80 20.05
N ILE A 61 -8.83 -3.22 20.25
CA ILE A 61 -9.41 -3.52 21.56
C ILE A 61 -9.84 -4.99 21.53
N GLY A 62 -9.47 -5.74 22.57
CA GLY A 62 -9.71 -7.18 22.65
C GLY A 62 -8.67 -8.04 21.94
N GLU A 63 -8.96 -9.34 21.88
CA GLU A 63 -8.14 -10.37 21.24
C GLU A 63 -8.54 -10.52 19.77
N LEU A 64 -7.89 -9.74 18.90
CA LEU A 64 -8.19 -9.72 17.47
C LEU A 64 -7.22 -10.61 16.68
N ALA A 65 -7.75 -11.34 15.71
CA ALA A 65 -7.02 -12.27 14.86
C ALA A 65 -7.29 -12.01 13.37
N ALA A 66 -6.28 -12.22 12.54
CA ALA A 66 -6.46 -12.25 11.10
C ALA A 66 -5.48 -13.23 10.45
N THR A 67 -5.94 -13.84 9.36
CA THR A 67 -5.14 -14.74 8.51
C THR A 67 -5.10 -14.20 7.09
N ALA A 68 -4.03 -14.57 6.37
CA ALA A 68 -3.80 -14.18 4.99
C ALA A 68 -3.80 -15.43 4.10
N ASN A 69 -4.23 -15.28 2.86
CA ASN A 69 -4.05 -16.29 1.82
C ASN A 69 -3.74 -15.60 0.48
N ILE A 70 -2.97 -16.25 -0.40
CA ILE A 70 -2.70 -15.75 -1.75
C ILE A 70 -3.29 -16.73 -2.76
N THR A 71 -4.21 -16.24 -3.59
CA THR A 71 -4.89 -17.03 -4.63
C THR A 71 -4.70 -16.41 -6.01
N ASP A 72 -5.08 -17.17 -7.04
CA ASP A 72 -5.16 -16.69 -8.43
C ASP A 72 -3.84 -16.10 -8.94
N LEU A 73 -2.70 -16.69 -8.53
CA LEU A 73 -1.39 -16.26 -9.02
C LEU A 73 -1.27 -16.60 -10.50
N HIS A 74 -1.05 -15.58 -11.32
CA HIS A 74 -0.77 -15.71 -12.74
C HIS A 74 0.24 -14.66 -13.19
N LEU A 75 0.98 -15.01 -14.23
CA LEU A 75 1.91 -14.14 -14.92
C LEU A 75 1.24 -13.60 -16.18
N HIS A 76 1.48 -12.33 -16.46
CA HIS A 76 1.16 -11.73 -17.75
C HIS A 76 2.21 -10.68 -18.09
N THR A 77 2.30 -10.34 -19.36
CA THR A 77 3.19 -9.29 -19.85
C THR A 77 2.34 -8.09 -20.22
N ASP A 78 2.68 -6.93 -19.66
CA ASP A 78 2.09 -5.63 -20.04
C ASP A 78 3.23 -4.67 -20.37
N GLY A 79 3.35 -4.31 -21.65
CA GLY A 79 4.53 -3.64 -22.21
C GLY A 79 5.78 -4.53 -22.20
N ASP A 80 6.90 -3.98 -21.75
CA ASP A 80 8.22 -4.64 -21.80
C ASP A 80 8.59 -5.41 -20.53
N ARG A 81 7.68 -5.54 -19.54
CA ARG A 81 8.00 -6.20 -18.27
C ARG A 81 6.97 -7.26 -17.89
N PRO A 82 7.40 -8.48 -17.53
CA PRO A 82 6.49 -9.46 -16.94
C PRO A 82 5.96 -8.95 -15.60
N GLN A 83 4.71 -9.28 -15.29
CA GLN A 83 4.01 -8.88 -14.08
C GLN A 83 3.40 -10.11 -13.42
N ALA A 84 3.54 -10.22 -12.11
CA ALA A 84 2.81 -11.20 -11.30
C ALA A 84 1.54 -10.55 -10.78
N THR A 85 0.38 -11.16 -11.06
CA THR A 85 -0.90 -10.75 -10.50
C THR A 85 -1.51 -11.87 -9.69
N PHE A 86 -2.04 -11.51 -8.52
CA PHE A 86 -2.65 -12.44 -7.58
C PHE A 86 -3.64 -11.71 -6.67
N THR A 87 -4.47 -12.48 -5.97
CA THR A 87 -5.43 -11.99 -4.98
C THR A 87 -4.88 -12.24 -3.59
N LEU A 88 -4.70 -11.20 -2.78
CA LEU A 88 -4.45 -11.34 -1.34
C LEU A 88 -5.78 -11.31 -0.60
N GLN A 89 -6.10 -12.43 0.05
CA GLN A 89 -7.30 -12.60 0.86
C GLN A 89 -6.96 -12.41 2.35
N ARG A 90 -7.84 -11.74 3.07
CA ARG A 90 -7.80 -11.51 4.51
C ARG A 90 -9.07 -12.07 5.13
N GLN A 91 -8.92 -12.86 6.19
CA GLN A 91 -10.02 -13.28 7.06
C GLN A 91 -9.76 -12.83 8.50
N GLY A 92 -10.83 -12.59 9.27
CA GLY A 92 -10.76 -12.17 10.67
C GLY A 92 -11.17 -10.71 10.91
N ASP A 93 -10.90 -10.21 12.11
CA ASP A 93 -11.47 -8.97 12.69
C ASP A 93 -10.47 -7.82 12.84
N ARG A 94 -9.21 -8.03 12.45
CA ARG A 94 -8.17 -6.98 12.34
C ARG A 94 -7.59 -6.86 10.94
N SER A 95 -6.89 -5.75 10.73
CA SER A 95 -6.09 -5.53 9.53
C SER A 95 -4.82 -6.38 9.50
N LEU A 96 -4.37 -6.65 8.28
CA LEU A 96 -3.04 -7.18 7.99
C LEU A 96 -2.16 -6.08 7.40
N PHE A 97 -0.90 -6.07 7.80
CA PHE A 97 0.12 -5.14 7.32
C PHE A 97 1.42 -5.90 7.07
N GLY A 98 1.96 -5.75 5.88
CA GLY A 98 3.12 -6.53 5.49
C GLY A 98 3.72 -6.11 4.15
N ASP A 99 4.81 -6.79 3.83
CA ASP A 99 5.52 -6.64 2.58
C ASP A 99 5.27 -7.88 1.72
N ILE A 100 5.18 -7.66 0.41
CA ILE A 100 5.17 -8.75 -0.57
C ILE A 100 6.53 -8.85 -1.22
N ALA A 101 7.09 -10.05 -1.23
CA ALA A 101 8.28 -10.39 -2.00
C ALA A 101 7.92 -11.43 -3.06
N VAL A 102 8.42 -11.22 -4.27
CA VAL A 102 8.30 -12.18 -5.38
C VAL A 102 9.69 -12.69 -5.69
N TYR A 103 9.82 -14.01 -5.68
CA TYR A 103 11.03 -14.74 -5.97
C TYR A 103 10.85 -15.53 -7.25
N PHE A 104 11.93 -15.64 -8.02
CA PHE A 104 11.97 -16.44 -9.22
C PHE A 104 13.19 -17.36 -9.16
N GLN A 105 12.97 -18.65 -9.38
CA GLN A 105 14.01 -19.66 -9.49
C GLN A 105 13.93 -20.27 -10.89
N PRO A 106 14.93 -20.03 -11.77
CA PRO A 106 15.07 -20.77 -13.01
C PRO A 106 15.28 -22.27 -12.75
N GLU A 107 14.90 -23.15 -13.67
CA GLU A 107 15.11 -24.61 -13.55
C GLU A 107 16.54 -24.99 -13.15
N ASP A 108 17.53 -24.38 -13.81
CA ASP A 108 18.97 -24.62 -13.56
C ASP A 108 19.63 -23.48 -12.76
N GLY A 109 18.83 -22.69 -12.04
CA GLY A 109 19.27 -21.47 -11.37
C GLY A 109 19.07 -21.47 -9.86
N HIS A 110 19.63 -20.45 -9.22
CA HIS A 110 19.33 -20.14 -7.84
C HIS A 110 18.14 -19.18 -7.77
N GLU A 111 17.41 -19.23 -6.67
CA GLU A 111 16.28 -18.34 -6.44
C GLU A 111 16.74 -16.90 -6.18
N GLU A 112 16.15 -15.94 -6.90
CA GLU A 112 16.43 -14.52 -6.75
C GLU A 112 15.13 -13.73 -6.50
N ARG A 113 15.22 -12.64 -5.72
CA ARG A 113 14.08 -11.75 -5.51
C ARG A 113 13.92 -10.82 -6.72
N VAL A 114 12.85 -11.03 -7.48
CA VAL A 114 12.52 -10.30 -8.71
C VAL A 114 11.45 -9.23 -8.52
N GLY A 115 10.75 -9.22 -7.39
CA GLY A 115 9.72 -8.21 -7.07
C GLY A 115 9.65 -7.91 -5.58
N LEU A 116 9.31 -6.67 -5.24
CA LEU A 116 9.12 -6.24 -3.85
C LEU A 116 8.08 -5.12 -3.80
N ARG A 117 7.08 -5.27 -2.92
CA ARG A 117 6.12 -4.22 -2.60
C ARG A 117 6.01 -4.09 -1.09
N ARG A 118 6.40 -2.94 -0.55
CA ARG A 118 6.38 -2.67 0.89
C ARG A 118 5.10 -2.01 1.37
N GLY A 119 4.76 -2.22 2.64
CA GLY A 119 3.71 -1.48 3.36
C GLY A 119 2.30 -1.74 2.81
N LEU A 120 2.04 -2.96 2.35
CA LEU A 120 0.71 -3.34 1.89
C LEU A 120 -0.19 -3.70 3.08
N ALA A 121 -1.30 -2.97 3.15
CA ALA A 121 -2.36 -3.22 4.11
C ALA A 121 -3.64 -3.75 3.43
N VAL A 122 -4.35 -4.62 4.15
CA VAL A 122 -5.74 -5.02 3.86
C VAL A 122 -6.55 -4.80 5.13
N TYR A 123 -7.54 -3.91 5.05
CA TYR A 123 -8.33 -3.47 6.21
C TYR A 123 -9.75 -4.02 6.18
N PRO A 124 -10.39 -4.30 7.33
CA PRO A 124 -11.84 -4.52 7.36
C PRO A 124 -12.63 -3.34 6.76
N PRO A 125 -13.79 -3.57 6.09
CA PRO A 125 -14.39 -4.87 5.78
C PRO A 125 -13.83 -5.52 4.50
N LEU A 126 -12.73 -5.00 3.90
CA LEU A 126 -12.16 -5.57 2.69
C LEU A 126 -11.58 -6.96 3.00
N GLU A 127 -12.10 -7.96 2.28
CA GLU A 127 -11.69 -9.36 2.43
C GLU A 127 -10.68 -9.79 1.36
N ALA A 128 -10.60 -9.09 0.23
CA ALA A 128 -9.68 -9.43 -0.84
C ALA A 128 -9.17 -8.19 -1.57
N ARG A 129 -7.92 -8.25 -2.03
CA ARG A 129 -7.30 -7.21 -2.86
C ARG A 129 -6.51 -7.85 -3.98
N GLN A 130 -6.80 -7.47 -5.22
CA GLN A 130 -5.96 -7.82 -6.36
C GLN A 130 -4.70 -6.97 -6.36
N ILE A 131 -3.56 -7.61 -6.60
CA ILE A 131 -2.24 -7.00 -6.54
C ILE A 131 -1.47 -7.40 -7.79
N THR A 132 -0.85 -6.41 -8.41
CA THR A 132 0.04 -6.58 -9.54
C THR A 132 1.42 -6.05 -9.17
N ILE A 133 2.46 -6.86 -9.40
CA ILE A 133 3.86 -6.52 -9.14
C ILE A 133 4.66 -6.69 -10.43
N PRO A 134 5.20 -5.60 -11.00
CA PRO A 134 6.17 -5.69 -12.09
C PRO A 134 7.42 -6.43 -11.63
N LEU A 135 7.89 -7.37 -12.44
CA LEU A 135 9.05 -8.19 -12.13
C LEU A 135 10.29 -7.64 -12.84
N ASN A 136 11.42 -7.70 -12.13
CA ASN A 136 12.73 -7.37 -12.68
C ASN A 136 13.35 -8.60 -13.35
N ILE A 137 12.69 -9.10 -14.39
CA ILE A 137 13.14 -10.21 -15.24
C ILE A 137 13.14 -9.68 -16.68
N PRO A 138 14.21 -9.89 -17.47
CA PRO A 138 14.24 -9.43 -18.85
C PRO A 138 13.10 -10.10 -19.66
N PRO A 139 12.33 -9.35 -20.46
CA PRO A 139 11.18 -9.88 -21.21
C PRO A 139 11.55 -10.97 -22.23
N ASP A 140 12.77 -10.92 -22.77
CA ASP A 140 13.30 -11.93 -23.70
C ASP A 140 13.77 -13.21 -22.99
N SER A 141 13.86 -13.17 -21.65
CA SER A 141 13.94 -14.41 -20.89
C SER A 141 12.60 -15.10 -21.03
N ARG A 142 12.59 -16.33 -21.55
CA ARG A 142 11.50 -17.28 -21.32
C ARG A 142 11.96 -18.18 -20.19
N PRO A 143 12.01 -17.71 -18.94
CA PRO A 143 12.70 -18.49 -17.96
C PRO A 143 11.66 -19.49 -17.45
N SER A 144 11.83 -20.74 -17.90
CA SER A 144 11.14 -21.88 -17.31
C SER A 144 11.58 -21.97 -15.85
N GLY A 145 10.63 -22.04 -14.93
CA GLY A 145 10.98 -22.09 -13.52
C GLY A 145 9.83 -21.85 -12.57
N ARG A 146 10.18 -21.60 -11.32
CA ARG A 146 9.23 -21.41 -10.23
C ARG A 146 9.17 -19.94 -9.82
N LEU A 147 7.97 -19.39 -9.85
CA LEU A 147 7.66 -18.10 -9.24
C LEU A 147 7.06 -18.34 -7.85
N ARG A 148 7.60 -17.71 -6.81
CA ARG A 148 7.11 -17.83 -5.44
C ARG A 148 6.78 -16.45 -4.88
N VAL A 149 5.59 -16.29 -4.34
CA VAL A 149 5.11 -15.03 -3.75
C VAL A 149 4.94 -15.22 -2.26
N GLU A 150 5.57 -14.37 -1.46
CA GLU A 150 5.40 -14.34 -0.01
C GLU A 150 4.73 -13.04 0.42
N TYR A 151 3.84 -13.12 1.40
CA TYR A 151 3.39 -11.98 2.18
C TYR A 151 3.90 -12.10 3.61
N ASN A 152 4.75 -11.17 4.03
CA ASN A 152 5.42 -11.20 5.32
C ASN A 152 4.94 -10.05 6.20
N ALA A 153 4.63 -10.32 7.47
CA ALA A 153 4.18 -9.31 8.41
C ALA A 153 5.25 -8.22 8.58
N GLN A 154 4.80 -6.96 8.67
CA GLN A 154 5.68 -5.87 9.06
C GLN A 154 5.73 -5.71 10.60
N GLU A 155 4.64 -6.10 11.26
CA GLU A 155 4.52 -6.12 12.72
C GLU A 155 4.93 -7.51 13.27
N GLY A 156 5.56 -7.55 14.45
CA GLY A 156 6.07 -8.79 15.02
C GLY A 156 7.34 -9.29 14.32
N ARG A 157 7.79 -10.52 14.58
CA ARG A 157 9.08 -11.08 14.11
C ARG A 157 9.19 -11.31 12.59
N HIS A 158 8.59 -10.44 11.76
CA HIS A 158 8.49 -10.60 10.31
C HIS A 158 8.00 -11.99 9.89
N ALA A 159 6.98 -12.48 10.59
CA ALA A 159 6.43 -13.80 10.31
C ALA A 159 5.80 -13.84 8.92
N ARG A 160 6.02 -14.94 8.19
CA ARG A 160 5.35 -15.20 6.93
C ARG A 160 3.86 -15.44 7.19
N LEU A 161 3.01 -14.62 6.56
CA LEU A 161 1.56 -14.65 6.72
C LEU A 161 0.88 -15.51 5.65
N ALA A 162 1.42 -15.49 4.43
CA ALA A 162 0.95 -16.34 3.33
C ALA A 162 2.08 -16.57 2.32
N GLU A 163 1.96 -17.65 1.56
CA GLU A 163 2.83 -17.99 0.45
C GLU A 163 2.04 -18.73 -0.62
N THR A 164 2.43 -18.54 -1.88
CA THR A 164 1.97 -19.37 -2.99
C THR A 164 3.08 -19.47 -4.04
N GLU A 165 2.97 -20.47 -4.91
CA GLU A 165 3.91 -20.68 -6.01
C GLU A 165 3.20 -21.04 -7.31
N LEU A 166 3.84 -20.72 -8.42
CA LEU A 166 3.40 -21.01 -9.78
C LEU A 166 4.60 -21.51 -10.57
N GLN A 167 4.40 -22.57 -11.36
CA GLN A 167 5.35 -22.95 -12.41
C GLN A 167 5.10 -22.04 -13.62
N TRP A 168 6.13 -21.32 -14.03
CA TRP A 168 6.14 -20.46 -15.22
C TRP A 168 6.64 -21.24 -16.44
#